data_AF-A0A2K1NK34-F1
#
_entry.id   AF-A0A2K1NK34-F1
#
_cell.length_a   1.000
_cell.length_b   1.000
_cell.length_c   1.000
_cell.angle_alpha   90.00
_cell.angle_beta   90.00
_cell.angle_gamma   90.00
#
_symmetry.space_group_name_H-M   'P 1'
#
loop_
_entity.id
_entity.type
_entity.pdbx_description
1 polymer ?
#
loop_
_entity_poly.entity_id
_entity_poly.type
_entity_poly.pdbx_seq_one_letter_code
_entity_poly.pdbx_strand_id
1 'polypeptide(L)' 'MKILSYRILLKKEAEGGYTVIVPLLPGYVTYGDTIEEAIKMAKEAIQLYIESLQEHGEEIPTEEETMEYTLTVEI' A
#
# COMPACT_ATOMS: atom_id res chain seq x y z
N MET A 1 -19.31 -5.40 -9.04
CA MET A 1 -18.34 -5.09 -7.96
C MET A 1 -17.00 -4.85 -8.64
N LYS A 2 -16.41 -3.67 -8.49
CA LYS A 2 -15.07 -3.40 -9.05
C LYS A 2 -14.05 -4.01 -8.08
N ILE A 3 -13.16 -4.85 -8.58
CA ILE A 3 -12.06 -5.40 -7.78
C ILE A 3 -10.83 -4.57 -8.11
N LEU A 4 -10.24 -3.96 -7.09
CA LEU A 4 -9.00 -3.19 -7.20
C LEU A 4 -7.90 -3.96 -6.50
N SER A 5 -6.71 -3.94 -7.09
CA SER A 5 -5.50 -4.55 -6.52
C SER A 5 -4.45 -3.46 -6.37
N TYR A 6 -3.76 -3.46 -5.24
CA TYR A 6 -2.69 -2.52 -4.93
C TYR A 6 -1.46 -3.31 -4.52
N ARG A 7 -0.30 -2.89 -5.01
CA ARG A 7 0.98 -3.46 -4.60
C ARG A 7 1.42 -2.82 -3.30
N ILE A 8 1.99 -3.64 -2.41
CA ILE A 8 2.45 -3.20 -1.09
C ILE A 8 3.89 -3.64 -0.86
N LEU A 9 4.66 -2.78 -0.22
CA LEU A 9 6.01 -3.07 0.27
C LEU A 9 5.95 -3.21 1.78
N LEU A 10 6.43 -4.35 2.29
CA LEU A 10 6.57 -4.62 3.71
C LEU A 10 8.02 -4.39 4.12
N LYS A 11 8.26 -3.33 4.89
CA LYS A 11 9.56 -3.01 5.47
C LYS A 11 9.57 -3.48 6.91
N LYS A 12 10.44 -4.44 7.23
CA LYS A 12 10.70 -4.84 8.61
C LYS A 12 11.41 -3.71 9.35
N GLU A 13 10.91 -3.35 10.53
CA GLU A 13 11.50 -2.30 11.36
C GLU A 13 12.49 -2.86 12.39
N ALA A 14 13.39 -2.00 12.89
CA ALA A 14 14.49 -2.39 13.77
C ALA A 14 14.01 -2.82 15.16
N GLU A 15 12.95 -2.16 15.63
CA GLU A 15 12.24 -2.41 16.89
C GLU A 15 11.31 -3.63 16.83
N GLY A 16 11.09 -4.20 15.63
CA GLY A 16 10.09 -5.24 15.38
C GLY A 16 8.92 -4.74 14.54
N GLY A 17 8.08 -5.66 14.08
CA GLY A 17 6.95 -5.35 13.20
C GLY A 17 7.33 -4.95 11.77
N TYR A 18 6.31 -4.45 11.07
CA TYR A 18 6.36 -4.17 9.63
C TYR A 18 5.63 -2.88 9.30
N THR A 19 6.35 -1.95 8.69
CA THR A 19 5.76 -0.81 7.99
C THR A 19 5.27 -1.25 6.61
N VAL A 20 4.06 -0.86 6.25
CA VAL A 20 3.50 -1.06 4.91
C VAL A 20 3.53 0.25 4.15
N ILE A 21 4.07 0.18 2.95
CA ILE A 21 4.09 1.29 1.99
C ILE A 21 3.30 0.85 0.76
N VAL A 22 2.47 1.73 0.24
CA VAL A 22 1.75 1.51 -1.02
C VAL A 22 2.38 2.47 -2.04
N PRO A 23 3.25 2.01 -2.96
CA PRO A 23 3.97 2.91 -3.86
C PRO A 23 3.08 3.84 -4.68
N LEU A 24 1.90 3.34 -5.08
CA LEU A 24 0.91 4.10 -5.84
C LEU A 24 0.21 5.20 -5.00
N LEU A 25 0.32 5.15 -3.67
CA LEU A 25 -0.24 6.13 -2.74
C LEU A 25 0.91 6.80 -1.94
N PRO A 26 1.68 7.74 -2.54
CA PRO A 26 2.82 8.35 -1.87
C PRO A 26 2.43 9.06 -0.57
N GLY A 27 3.20 8.84 0.49
CA GLY A 27 2.91 9.39 1.82
C GLY A 27 1.91 8.58 2.65
N TYR A 28 1.28 7.56 2.06
CA TYR A 28 0.46 6.60 2.77
C TYR A 28 1.33 5.52 3.43
N VAL A 29 1.22 5.40 4.75
CA VAL A 29 2.01 4.47 5.55
C VAL A 29 1.13 3.85 6.63
N THR A 30 1.16 2.53 6.75
CA THR A 30 0.56 1.81 7.89
C THR A 30 1.60 0.93 8.56
N TYR A 31 1.26 0.35 9.72
CA TYR A 31 2.16 -0.51 10.48
C TYR A 31 1.36 -1.66 11.12
N GLY A 32 2.03 -2.79 11.36
CA GLY A 32 1.53 -3.87 12.22
C GLY A 32 2.68 -4.66 12.85
N ASP A 33 2.44 -5.27 14.01
CA ASP A 33 3.45 -6.02 14.75
C ASP A 33 3.77 -7.36 14.07
N THR A 34 2.83 -7.90 13.29
CA THR A 34 3.03 -9.06 12.42
C THR A 34 2.75 -8.74 10.95
N ILE A 35 3.19 -9.63 10.05
CA ILE A 35 2.88 -9.52 8.62
C ILE A 35 1.36 -9.52 8.41
N GLU A 36 0.64 -10.44 9.09
CA GLU A 36 -0.81 -10.54 8.96
C GLU A 36 -1.52 -9.26 9.42
N GLU A 37 -1.08 -8.70 10.56
CA GLU A 37 -1.63 -7.44 11.07
C GLU A 37 -1.34 -6.28 10.13
N ALA A 38 -0.09 -6.14 9.67
CA ALA A 38 0.31 -5.08 8.75
C ALA A 38 -0.52 -5.13 7.46
N ILE A 39 -0.73 -6.32 6.88
CA ILE A 39 -1.60 -6.51 5.71
C ILE A 39 -3.05 -6.15 6.00
N LYS A 40 -3.58 -6.54 7.18
CA LYS A 40 -4.94 -6.19 7.58
C LYS A 40 -5.11 -4.66 7.67
N MET A 41 -4.19 -4.00 8.37
CA MET A 41 -4.19 -2.54 8.53
C MET A 41 -4.09 -1.83 7.17
N ALA A 42 -3.22 -2.32 6.28
CA ALA A 42 -3.10 -1.77 4.93
C ALA A 42 -4.41 -1.89 4.14
N LYS A 43 -5.08 -3.06 4.18
CA LYS A 43 -6.37 -3.27 3.49
C LYS A 43 -7.45 -2.32 3.99
N GLU A 44 -7.62 -2.22 5.31
CA GLU A 44 -8.64 -1.36 5.91
C GLU A 44 -8.44 0.10 5.52
N ALA A 45 -7.21 0.59 5.64
CA ALA A 45 -6.97 2.00 5.36
C ALA A 45 -6.91 2.32 3.84
N ILE A 46 -6.57 1.37 2.95
CA ILE A 46 -6.71 1.54 1.49
C ILE A 46 -8.20 1.64 1.14
N GLN A 47 -9.04 0.81 1.76
CA GLN A 47 -10.48 0.87 1.56
C GLN A 47 -11.04 2.23 1.98
N LEU A 48 -10.67 2.72 3.17
CA LEU A 48 -11.07 4.05 3.65
C LEU A 48 -10.61 5.18 2.71
N TYR A 49 -9.39 5.06 2.17
CA TYR A 49 -8.87 6.03 1.20
C TYR A 49 -9.71 6.06 -0.08
N ILE A 50 -10.06 4.90 -0.63
CA ILE A 50 -10.90 4.79 -1.83
C ILE A 50 -12.30 5.35 -1.57
N GLU A 51 -12.90 5.01 -0.42
CA GLU A 51 -14.20 5.54 -0.01
C GLU A 51 -14.16 7.08 0.05
N SER A 52 -13.10 7.66 0.63
CA SER A 52 -12.91 9.11 0.66
C SER A 52 -12.81 9.72 -0.74
N LEU A 53 -12.02 9.15 -1.64
CA LEU A 53 -11.93 9.64 -3.03
C LEU A 53 -13.28 9.60 -3.74
N GLN A 54 -14.05 8.52 -3.54
CA GLN A 54 -15.39 8.39 -4.10
C GLN A 54 -16.35 9.47 -3.60
N GLU A 55 -16.32 9.77 -2.30
CA GLU A 55 -17.12 10.83 -1.69
C GLU A 55 -16.79 12.22 -2.24
N HIS A 56 -15.52 12.48 -2.56
CA HIS A 56 -15.05 13.74 -3.12
C HIS A 56 -15.14 13.81 -4.66
N GLY A 57 -15.55 12.72 -5.31
CA GLY A 57 -15.61 12.64 -6.78
C GLY A 57 -14.24 12.65 -7.45
N GLU A 58 -13.20 12.23 -6.73
CA GLU A 58 -11.83 12.17 -7.19
C GLU A 58 -11.55 10.86 -7.94
N GLU A 59 -10.50 10.87 -8.76
CA GLU A 59 -10.08 9.69 -9.51
C GLU A 59 -9.44 8.65 -8.58
N ILE A 60 -9.87 7.39 -8.72
CA ILE A 60 -9.31 6.28 -7.95
C ILE A 60 -8.04 5.78 -8.66
N PRO A 61 -6.86 5.86 -8.03
CA PRO A 61 -5.63 5.39 -8.64
C PRO A 61 -5.64 3.87 -8.84
N THR A 62 -5.13 3.41 -9.98
CA THR A 62 -5.05 1.99 -10.37
C THR A 62 -3.63 1.59 -10.76
N GLU A 63 -3.32 0.30 -10.65
CA GLU A 63 -2.00 -0.27 -10.99
C GLU A 63 -1.81 -0.49 -12.50
N GLU A 64 -2.78 -0.14 -13.36
CA GLU A 64 -2.78 -0.50 -14.78
C GLU A 64 -1.64 0.16 -15.56
N GLU A 65 -1.24 1.38 -15.16
CA GLU A 65 -0.19 2.16 -15.82
C GLU A 65 1.16 2.13 -15.09
N THR A 66 1.28 1.33 -14.02
CA THR A 66 2.49 1.28 -13.18
C THR A 66 3.06 -0.14 -13.12
N MET A 67 4.39 -0.26 -13.15
CA MET A 67 5.10 -1.52 -12.95
C MET A 67 6.18 -1.39 -11.89
N GLU A 68 6.36 -2.46 -11.12
CA GLU A 68 7.45 -2.59 -10.16
C GLU A 68 8.57 -3.43 -10.77
N TYR A 69 9.81 -2.98 -10.58
CA TYR A 69 10.98 -3.70 -11.05
C TYR A 69 12.12 -3.57 -10.04
N THR A 70 12.80 -4.69 -9.76
CA THR A 70 13.99 -4.71 -8.90
C THR A 70 15.23 -4.66 -9.78
N LEU A 71 16.07 -3.63 -9.59
CA LEU A 71 17.38 -3.53 -10.21
C LEU A 71 18.45 -3.92 -9.20
N THR A 72 19.33 -4.84 -9.60
CA THR A 72 20.53 -5.21 -8.83
C THR A 72 21.73 -4.49 -9.43
N VAL A 73 22.49 -3.80 -8.58
CA VAL A 73 23.71 -3.07 -8.96
C VAL A 73 24.87 -3.59 -8.12
N GLU A 74 26.02 -3.79 -8.76
CA GLU A 74 27.28 -4.13 -8.09
C GLU A 74 28.02 -2.84 -7.71
N ILE A 75 28.57 -2.79 -6.49
CA ILE A 75 29.38 -1.68 -5.97
C ILE A 75 30.81 -2.17 -5.77
#